data_AF-A0A1H2EIH4-F1
#
_entry.id   AF-A0A1H2EIH4-F1
#
_cell.length_a   1.000
_cell.length_b   1.000
_cell.length_c   1.000
_cell.angle_alpha   90.00
_cell.angle_beta   90.00
_cell.angle_gamma   90.00
#
_symmetry.space_group_name_H-M   'P 1'
#
loop_
_entity.id
_entity.type
_entity.pdbx_description
1 polymer ?
#
loop_
_entity_poly.entity_id
_entity_poly.type
_entity_poly.pdbx_seq_one_letter_code
_entity_poly.pdbx_strand_id
1 'polypeptide(L)'
;MTGLSRSSEINRAVNGLPLLLDESRSYAMSHNTYVWVGFSEDLAAHRLTVALMAGTTGQSDDLDTGNLVPIAQLHAYDHFALRTTGGLAAQLSGMAANGDDLAGSAFPSFQRKAGAETVTFAKVLRFGPQGEAAIKPTGGASHWIEIGLQPTRDGSTNERDIAVLQVATLTGQVQIFRR
;
A
#
# COMPACT_ATOMS: atom_id res chain seq x y z
N MET A 1 -31.10 -4.68 -3.05
CA MET A 1 -30.45 -3.35 -2.92
C MET A 1 -28.92 -3.50 -2.83
N THR A 2 -28.29 -4.11 -3.84
CA THR A 2 -26.92 -4.66 -3.78
C THR A 2 -25.88 -3.87 -4.60
N GLY A 3 -26.24 -2.67 -5.06
CA GLY A 3 -25.36 -1.78 -5.84
C GLY A 3 -24.70 -0.68 -5.00
N LEU A 4 -25.41 -0.10 -4.03
CA LEU A 4 -24.95 1.08 -3.28
C LEU A 4 -23.78 0.80 -2.32
N SER A 5 -23.69 -0.40 -1.73
CA SER A 5 -22.59 -0.76 -0.81
C SER A 5 -21.26 -1.01 -1.53
N ARG A 6 -21.30 -1.53 -2.78
CA ARG A 6 -20.09 -1.79 -3.57
C ARG A 6 -19.38 -0.51 -3.96
N SER A 7 -20.17 0.47 -4.42
CA SER A 7 -19.65 1.77 -4.80
C SER A 7 -19.03 2.49 -3.60
N SER A 8 -19.64 2.42 -2.42
CA SER A 8 -19.14 3.14 -1.23
C SER A 8 -17.83 2.57 -0.69
N GLU A 9 -17.66 1.24 -0.69
CA GLU A 9 -16.46 0.57 -0.19
C GLU A 9 -15.26 0.74 -1.13
N ILE A 10 -15.45 0.57 -2.45
CA ILE A 10 -14.40 0.85 -3.45
C ILE A 10 -14.01 2.32 -3.41
N ASN A 11 -14.97 3.23 -3.35
CA ASN A 11 -14.64 4.65 -3.21
C ASN A 11 -13.90 4.93 -1.89
N ARG A 12 -14.17 4.20 -0.80
CA ARG A 12 -13.43 4.38 0.45
C ARG A 12 -11.97 3.93 0.32
N ALA A 13 -11.71 2.75 -0.26
CA ALA A 13 -10.35 2.24 -0.44
C ALA A 13 -9.56 3.07 -1.46
N VAL A 14 -10.17 3.35 -2.62
CA VAL A 14 -9.53 4.07 -3.73
C VAL A 14 -9.28 5.54 -3.40
N ASN A 15 -10.14 6.19 -2.62
CA ASN A 15 -9.87 7.58 -2.18
C ASN A 15 -9.05 7.64 -0.89
N GLY A 16 -9.12 6.61 -0.03
CA GLY A 16 -8.42 6.60 1.25
C GLY A 16 -6.94 6.23 1.15
N LEU A 17 -6.60 5.19 0.38
CA LEU A 17 -5.22 4.72 0.27
C LEU A 17 -4.26 5.78 -0.31
N PRO A 18 -4.60 6.52 -1.39
CA PRO A 18 -3.75 7.60 -1.87
C PRO A 18 -3.50 8.67 -0.81
N LEU A 19 -4.51 9.01 0.01
CA LEU A 19 -4.34 9.98 1.09
C LEU A 19 -3.36 9.47 2.15
N LEU A 20 -3.41 8.18 2.51
CA LEU A 20 -2.45 7.58 3.44
C LEU A 20 -1.02 7.56 2.89
N LEU A 21 -0.89 7.31 1.58
CA LEU A 21 0.40 7.33 0.90
C LEU A 21 0.97 8.76 0.85
N ASP A 22 0.14 9.76 0.54
CA ASP A 22 0.54 11.17 0.56
C ASP A 22 0.89 11.65 1.97
N GLU A 23 0.13 11.24 2.98
CA GLU A 23 0.44 11.50 4.39
C GLU A 23 1.80 10.92 4.79
N SER A 24 2.04 9.66 4.44
CA SER A 24 3.32 8.98 4.72
C SER A 24 4.50 9.68 4.07
N ARG A 25 4.34 10.06 2.79
CA ARG A 25 5.35 10.80 2.03
C ARG A 25 5.61 12.18 2.63
N SER A 26 4.55 12.92 2.97
CA SER A 26 4.64 14.23 3.60
C SER A 26 5.35 14.15 4.97
N TYR A 27 5.03 13.12 5.75
CA TYR A 27 5.68 12.87 7.04
C TYR A 27 7.18 12.60 6.84
N ALA A 28 7.55 11.72 5.91
CA ALA A 28 8.94 11.38 5.61
C ALA A 28 9.77 12.62 5.25
N MET A 29 9.24 13.47 4.37
CA MET A 29 9.90 14.71 3.95
C MET A 29 9.99 15.76 5.07
N SER A 30 8.91 15.93 5.84
CA SER A 30 8.86 16.95 6.90
C SER A 30 9.74 16.61 8.11
N HIS A 31 9.91 15.32 8.41
CA HIS A 31 10.70 14.84 9.54
C HIS A 31 12.09 14.35 9.14
N ASN A 32 12.45 14.48 7.85
CA ASN A 32 13.71 14.01 7.28
C ASN A 32 14.04 12.56 7.71
N THR A 33 13.05 11.68 7.60
CA THR A 33 13.13 10.28 8.04
C THR A 33 12.53 9.33 7.00
N TYR A 34 12.70 8.04 7.21
CA TYR A 34 12.04 7.00 6.42
C TYR A 34 10.69 6.65 7.05
N VAL A 35 9.69 6.47 6.19
CA VAL A 35 8.36 6.00 6.59
C VAL A 35 8.03 4.74 5.81
N TRP A 36 7.54 3.72 6.50
CA TRP A 36 7.09 2.47 5.91
C TRP A 36 5.57 2.35 6.00
N VAL A 37 4.96 2.09 4.86
CA VAL A 37 3.56 1.73 4.70
C VAL A 37 3.49 0.23 4.52
N GLY A 38 3.03 -0.46 5.56
CA GLY A 38 2.86 -1.90 5.58
C GLY A 38 1.43 -2.28 5.21
N PHE A 39 1.30 -3.33 4.41
CA PHE A 39 0.03 -3.93 4.02
C PHE A 39 -0.05 -5.38 4.52
N SER A 40 -1.16 -5.69 5.18
CA SER A 40 -1.48 -7.02 5.69
C SER A 40 -2.87 -7.40 5.19
N GLU A 41 -2.97 -8.56 4.56
CA GLU A 41 -4.25 -9.10 4.11
C GLU A 41 -4.67 -10.26 5.00
N ASP A 42 -5.88 -10.16 5.52
CA ASP A 42 -6.56 -11.29 6.14
C ASP A 42 -7.59 -11.83 5.14
N LEU A 43 -7.21 -12.93 4.48
CA LEU A 43 -8.06 -13.58 3.48
C LEU A 43 -9.30 -14.24 4.09
N ALA A 44 -9.26 -14.63 5.37
CA ALA A 44 -10.39 -15.23 6.07
C ALA A 44 -11.41 -14.16 6.48
N ALA A 45 -10.95 -13.00 6.93
CA ALA A 45 -11.80 -11.86 7.27
C ALA A 45 -12.11 -10.94 6.07
N HIS A 46 -11.55 -11.22 4.88
CA HIS A 46 -11.64 -10.37 3.68
C HIS A 46 -11.25 -8.91 3.95
N ARG A 47 -10.16 -8.71 4.68
CA ARG A 47 -9.80 -7.39 5.21
C ARG A 47 -8.37 -7.05 4.87
N LEU A 48 -8.18 -5.92 4.23
CA LEU A 48 -6.87 -5.30 4.01
C LEU A 48 -6.61 -4.31 5.16
N THR A 49 -5.53 -4.53 5.90
CA THR A 49 -5.09 -3.63 6.97
C THR A 49 -3.80 -2.92 6.53
N VAL A 50 -3.76 -1.61 6.74
CA VAL A 50 -2.62 -0.75 6.39
C VAL A 50 -2.11 -0.06 7.64
N ALA A 51 -0.79 -0.10 7.81
CA ALA A 51 -0.07 0.54 8.91
C ALA A 51 0.98 1.50 8.36
N LEU A 52 1.09 2.66 8.98
CA LEU A 52 2.10 3.66 8.66
C LEU A 52 3.03 3.81 9.87
N MET A 53 4.33 3.60 9.65
CA MET A 53 5.36 3.62 10.69
C MET A 53 6.53 4.51 10.25
N ALA A 54 6.98 5.42 11.10
CA ALA A 54 8.17 6.21 10.89
C ALA A 54 9.37 5.61 11.63
N GLY A 55 10.55 5.69 11.02
CA GLY A 55 11.81 5.28 11.62
C GLY A 55 12.37 6.33 12.57
N THR A 56 13.02 5.86 13.62
CA THR A 56 13.71 6.71 14.60
C THR A 56 15.23 6.76 14.40
N THR A 57 15.80 5.83 13.63
CA THR A 57 17.25 5.64 13.49
C THR A 57 17.84 6.30 12.23
N GLY A 58 16.98 6.73 11.30
CA GLY A 58 17.41 7.28 10.01
C GLY A 58 18.02 6.24 9.05
N GLN A 59 17.93 4.95 9.39
CA GLN A 59 18.34 3.85 8.52
C GLN A 59 17.19 3.42 7.63
N SER A 60 17.47 3.19 6.35
CA SER A 60 16.44 2.99 5.32
C SER A 60 15.79 1.61 5.35
N ASP A 61 16.39 0.66 6.08
CA ASP A 61 16.03 -0.76 6.10
C ASP A 61 15.82 -1.29 7.52
N ASP A 62 15.82 -0.41 8.52
CA ASP A 62 15.63 -0.74 9.93
C ASP A 62 14.15 -0.71 10.28
N LEU A 63 13.51 -1.87 10.12
CA LEU A 63 12.11 -2.11 10.48
C LEU A 63 11.95 -2.84 11.82
N ASP A 64 12.96 -2.79 12.69
CA ASP A 64 12.86 -3.36 14.02
C ASP A 64 11.77 -2.63 14.82
N THR A 65 10.89 -3.38 15.48
CA THR A 65 9.70 -2.81 16.15
C THR A 65 10.02 -1.80 17.26
N GLY A 66 11.24 -1.84 17.81
CA GLY A 66 11.72 -0.84 18.77
C GLY A 66 12.14 0.50 18.14
N ASN A 67 12.39 0.51 16.84
CA ASN A 67 12.86 1.66 16.06
C ASN A 67 11.75 2.29 15.20
N LEU A 68 10.51 1.83 15.38
CA LEU A 68 9.35 2.27 14.62
C LEU A 68 8.34 2.98 15.51
N VAL A 69 7.87 4.14 15.06
CA VAL A 69 6.81 4.92 15.72
C VAL A 69 5.59 4.98 14.79
N PRO A 70 4.38 4.63 15.24
CA PRO A 70 3.18 4.73 14.42
C PRO A 70 2.84 6.20 14.15
N ILE A 71 2.62 6.55 12.87
CA ILE A 71 2.22 7.92 12.50
C ILE A 71 0.70 8.10 12.42
N ALA A 72 -0.03 7.01 12.15
CA ALA A 72 -1.49 6.99 12.07
C ALA A 72 -2.06 5.75 12.78
N GLN A 73 -3.38 5.74 13.04
CA GLN A 73 -4.06 4.52 13.47
C GLN A 73 -4.01 3.44 12.37
N LEU A 74 -4.34 2.19 12.72
CA LEU A 74 -4.45 1.14 11.71
C LEU A 74 -5.68 1.42 10.85
N HIS A 75 -5.49 1.40 9.53
CA HIS A 75 -6.57 1.57 8.57
C HIS A 75 -7.00 0.21 8.05
N ALA A 76 -8.24 -0.17 8.34
CA ALA A 76 -8.84 -1.39 7.84
C ALA A 76 -9.81 -1.09 6.68
N TYR A 77 -9.69 -1.87 5.61
CA TYR A 77 -10.55 -1.86 4.45
C TYR A 77 -11.16 -3.26 4.32
N ASP A 78 -12.44 -3.37 4.66
CA ASP A 78 -13.19 -4.61 4.51
C ASP A 78 -13.59 -4.83 3.04
N HIS A 79 -13.72 -6.10 2.67
CA HIS A 79 -14.03 -6.57 1.31
C HIS A 79 -12.99 -6.20 0.25
N PHE A 80 -11.71 -6.10 0.63
CA PHE A 80 -10.60 -5.88 -0.30
C PHE A 80 -9.46 -6.88 -0.11
N ALA A 81 -8.87 -7.26 -1.23
CA ALA A 81 -7.58 -7.91 -1.32
C ALA A 81 -6.65 -7.12 -2.26
N LEU A 82 -5.37 -7.23 -2.00
CA LEU A 82 -4.30 -6.93 -2.92
C LEU A 82 -4.31 -7.94 -4.07
N ARG A 83 -4.05 -7.43 -5.26
CA ARG A 83 -3.98 -8.21 -6.49
C ARG A 83 -2.63 -7.97 -7.14
N THR A 84 -2.03 -9.05 -7.65
CA THR A 84 -0.89 -8.92 -8.56
C THR A 84 -1.33 -8.27 -9.87
N THR A 85 -0.64 -7.21 -10.24
CA THR A 85 -0.92 -6.25 -11.32
C THR A 85 -0.39 -6.68 -12.68
N GLY A 86 0.32 -7.80 -12.75
CA GLY A 86 0.87 -8.35 -14.00
C GLY A 86 -0.17 -8.38 -15.14
N GLY A 87 0.12 -7.64 -16.21
CA GLY A 87 -0.73 -7.55 -17.40
C GLY A 87 -1.92 -6.58 -17.33
N LEU A 88 -2.16 -5.93 -16.18
CA LEU A 88 -3.26 -4.95 -16.04
C LEU A 88 -3.02 -3.66 -16.81
N ALA A 89 -1.76 -3.26 -17.04
CA ALA A 89 -1.43 -2.08 -17.85
C ALA A 89 -2.02 -2.15 -19.27
N ALA A 90 -2.19 -3.35 -19.84
CA ALA A 90 -2.85 -3.54 -21.13
C ALA A 90 -4.38 -3.39 -21.07
N GLN A 91 -4.96 -3.48 -19.88
CA GLN A 91 -6.40 -3.42 -19.63
C GLN A 91 -6.85 -2.04 -19.11
N LEU A 92 -5.95 -1.29 -18.50
CA LEU A 92 -6.21 0.01 -17.87
C LEU A 92 -5.57 1.13 -18.71
N SER A 93 -6.42 1.88 -19.41
CA SER A 93 -5.97 2.96 -20.29
C SER A 93 -5.15 4.02 -19.53
N GLY A 94 -3.95 4.31 -20.02
CA GLY A 94 -3.05 5.33 -19.46
C GLY A 94 -2.13 4.83 -18.34
N MET A 95 -2.29 3.58 -17.88
CA MET A 95 -1.39 2.97 -16.91
C MET A 95 -0.03 2.66 -17.55
N ALA A 96 1.06 3.04 -16.89
CA ALA A 96 2.40 2.71 -17.37
C ALA A 96 2.68 1.21 -17.23
N ALA A 97 3.41 0.61 -18.18
CA ALA A 97 3.75 -0.82 -18.13
C ALA A 97 5.05 -1.14 -17.37
N ASN A 98 5.83 -0.12 -16.99
CA ASN A 98 7.11 -0.27 -16.28
C ASN A 98 6.92 -0.02 -14.78
N GLY A 99 6.22 -0.96 -14.13
CA GLY A 99 5.94 -0.93 -12.70
C GLY A 99 6.39 -2.19 -11.99
N ASP A 100 6.90 -2.03 -10.77
CA ASP A 100 7.16 -3.12 -9.84
C ASP A 100 5.91 -3.38 -8.99
N ASP A 101 5.44 -4.62 -8.95
CA ASP A 101 4.31 -5.00 -8.11
C ASP A 101 4.66 -4.97 -6.62
N LEU A 102 3.78 -4.42 -5.78
CA LEU A 102 3.93 -4.42 -4.32
C LEU A 102 4.14 -5.82 -3.72
N ALA A 103 3.59 -6.87 -4.33
CA ALA A 103 3.83 -8.26 -3.95
C ALA A 103 5.32 -8.66 -4.03
N GLY A 104 6.12 -7.94 -4.84
CA GLY A 104 7.58 -8.07 -4.92
C GLY A 104 8.35 -7.28 -3.87
N SER A 105 7.68 -6.78 -2.82
CA SER A 105 8.33 -6.11 -1.67
C SER A 105 9.41 -7.00 -1.07
N ALA A 106 10.61 -6.43 -0.89
CA ALA A 106 11.78 -7.09 -0.32
C ALA A 106 12.25 -6.45 1.00
N PHE A 107 11.49 -5.50 1.54
CA PHE A 107 11.73 -5.02 2.90
C PHE A 107 11.36 -6.10 3.93
N PRO A 108 12.04 -6.12 5.10
CA PRO A 108 11.60 -6.91 6.24
C PRO A 108 10.16 -6.60 6.65
N SER A 109 9.46 -7.62 7.16
CA SER A 109 8.14 -7.42 7.76
C SER A 109 8.25 -6.77 9.13
N PHE A 110 7.25 -5.97 9.50
CA PHE A 110 7.11 -5.45 10.86
C PHE A 110 5.75 -5.82 11.46
N GLN A 111 5.61 -5.66 12.78
CA GLN A 111 4.39 -6.00 13.50
C GLN A 111 3.81 -4.80 14.23
N ARG A 112 2.47 -4.76 14.32
CA ARG A 112 1.75 -3.77 15.11
C ARG A 112 0.55 -4.41 15.82
N LYS A 113 0.30 -3.99 17.06
CA LYS A 113 -0.89 -4.41 17.79
C LYS A 113 -2.15 -3.73 17.26
N ALA A 114 -3.20 -4.52 17.07
CA ALA A 114 -4.56 -4.11 16.73
C ALA A 114 -5.50 -4.60 17.84
N GLY A 115 -5.62 -3.83 18.93
CA GLY A 115 -6.31 -4.31 20.13
C GLY A 115 -5.55 -5.47 20.79
N ALA A 116 -6.19 -6.64 20.89
CA ALA A 116 -5.59 -7.85 21.45
C ALA A 116 -4.75 -8.65 20.43
N GLU A 117 -4.91 -8.38 19.14
CA GLU A 117 -4.23 -9.11 18.07
C GLU A 117 -2.93 -8.40 17.66
N THR A 118 -1.97 -9.18 17.14
CA THR A 118 -0.76 -8.64 16.52
C THR A 118 -0.83 -8.90 15.02
N VAL A 119 -0.79 -7.83 14.23
CA VAL A 119 -0.85 -7.87 12.77
C VAL A 119 0.57 -7.79 12.23
N THR A 120 0.91 -8.67 11.28
CA THR A 120 2.21 -8.69 10.60
C THR A 120 2.07 -8.11 9.20
N PHE A 121 2.88 -7.10 8.89
CA PHE A 121 2.87 -6.41 7.60
C PHE A 121 4.09 -6.87 6.79
N ALA A 122 3.85 -7.75 5.81
CA ALA A 122 4.92 -8.35 5.00
C ALA A 122 5.13 -7.65 3.66
N LYS A 123 4.10 -6.97 3.14
CA LYS A 123 4.19 -6.16 1.92
C LYS A 123 4.41 -4.73 2.35
N VAL A 124 5.56 -4.15 2.00
CA VAL A 124 5.98 -2.86 2.55
C VAL A 124 6.44 -1.93 1.43
N LEU A 125 5.90 -0.72 1.47
CA LEU A 125 6.34 0.42 0.67
C LEU A 125 7.08 1.39 1.60
N ARG A 126 8.25 1.86 1.21
CA ARG A 126 9.01 2.89 1.93
C ARG A 126 8.91 4.22 1.19
N PHE A 127 8.67 5.30 1.93
CA PHE A 127 8.98 6.66 1.51
C PHE A 127 10.26 7.14 2.19
N GLY A 128 11.13 7.76 1.41
CA GLY A 128 12.35 8.38 1.93
C GLY A 128 12.21 9.88 2.19
N PRO A 129 13.23 10.48 2.82
CA PRO A 129 13.25 11.91 3.15
C PRO A 129 13.10 12.85 1.95
N GLN A 130 13.41 12.40 0.73
CA GLN A 130 13.26 13.20 -0.49
C GLN A 130 11.92 12.93 -1.20
N GLY A 131 11.03 12.14 -0.58
CA GLY A 131 9.73 11.77 -1.14
C GLY A 131 9.79 10.63 -2.15
N GLU A 132 10.96 10.03 -2.37
CA GLU A 132 11.12 8.84 -3.19
C GLU A 132 10.41 7.64 -2.58
N ALA A 133 9.88 6.76 -3.42
CA ALA A 133 9.18 5.54 -3.01
C ALA A 133 9.95 4.30 -3.46
N ALA A 134 10.01 3.29 -2.59
CA ALA A 134 10.67 2.01 -2.86
C ALA A 134 9.89 0.85 -2.26
N ILE A 135 10.00 -0.34 -2.86
CA ILE A 135 9.57 -1.62 -2.24
C ILE A 135 10.76 -2.57 -2.01
N LYS A 136 11.97 -2.15 -2.36
CA LYS A 136 13.22 -2.90 -2.21
C LYS A 136 14.29 -1.99 -1.58
N PRO A 137 15.07 -2.48 -0.61
CA PRO A 137 16.20 -1.75 -0.01
C PRO A 137 17.18 -1.17 -1.03
N THR A 138 17.58 -2.00 -2.00
CA THR A 138 18.61 -1.68 -3.01
C THR A 138 18.07 -0.93 -4.23
N GLY A 139 16.82 -0.46 -4.18
CA GLY A 139 16.14 0.17 -5.31
C GLY A 139 15.72 -0.81 -6.41
N GLY A 140 14.89 -0.32 -7.33
CA GLY A 140 14.46 -1.03 -8.53
C GLY A 140 14.68 -0.15 -9.77
N ALA A 141 14.76 -0.76 -10.95
CA ALA A 141 14.82 -0.02 -12.21
C ALA A 141 13.45 0.53 -12.66
N SER A 142 12.38 0.09 -11.99
CA SER A 142 11.00 0.47 -12.31
C SER A 142 10.71 1.90 -11.88
N HIS A 143 10.03 2.65 -12.75
CA HIS A 143 9.63 4.03 -12.47
C HIS A 143 8.37 4.12 -11.61
N TRP A 144 7.63 3.02 -11.54
CA TRP A 144 6.37 2.92 -10.81
C TRP A 144 6.40 1.73 -9.86
N ILE A 145 5.66 1.87 -8.76
CA ILE A 145 5.29 0.78 -7.87
C ILE A 145 3.78 0.60 -7.99
N GLU A 146 3.32 -0.63 -8.18
CA GLU A 146 1.93 -0.93 -8.47
C GLU A 146 1.27 -1.62 -7.28
N ILE A 147 0.17 -1.04 -6.82
CA ILE A 147 -0.66 -1.58 -5.74
C ILE A 147 -2.01 -1.92 -6.35
N GLY A 148 -2.19 -3.19 -6.72
CA GLY A 148 -3.47 -3.69 -7.22
C GLY A 148 -4.45 -3.90 -6.09
N LEU A 149 -5.67 -3.41 -6.25
CA LEU A 149 -6.79 -3.59 -5.33
C LEU A 149 -7.91 -4.31 -6.06
N GLN A 150 -8.41 -5.36 -5.42
CA GLN A 150 -9.51 -6.15 -5.93
C GLN A 150 -10.58 -6.34 -4.83
N PRO A 151 -11.85 -6.03 -5.13
CA PRO A 151 -12.95 -6.32 -4.22
C PRO A 151 -13.10 -7.83 -4.02
N THR A 152 -13.24 -8.23 -2.75
CA THR A 152 -13.50 -9.62 -2.34
C THR A 152 -14.86 -9.69 -1.68
N ARG A 153 -15.74 -10.55 -2.21
CA ARG A 153 -17.06 -10.81 -1.61
C ARG A 153 -17.19 -12.29 -1.34
N ASP A 154 -17.51 -12.65 -0.10
CA ASP A 154 -17.82 -14.03 0.30
C ASP A 154 -16.73 -15.03 -0.18
N GLY A 155 -15.45 -14.62 -0.15
CA GLY A 155 -14.32 -15.42 -0.65
C GLY A 155 -14.07 -15.39 -2.16
N SER A 156 -14.95 -14.77 -2.95
CA SER A 156 -14.79 -14.62 -4.39
C SER A 156 -14.18 -13.27 -4.77
N THR A 157 -13.25 -13.28 -5.72
CA THR A 157 -12.61 -12.07 -6.25
C THR A 157 -13.36 -11.59 -7.50
N ASN A 158 -13.61 -10.28 -7.61
CA ASN A 158 -14.29 -9.72 -8.79
C ASN A 158 -13.28 -9.07 -9.73
N GLU A 159 -13.07 -9.62 -10.92
CA GLU A 159 -12.08 -9.12 -11.87
C GLU A 159 -12.56 -7.90 -12.67
N ARG A 160 -13.83 -7.52 -12.57
CA ARG A 160 -14.39 -6.39 -13.33
C ARG A 160 -14.14 -5.05 -12.65
N ASP A 161 -14.03 -5.04 -11.33
CA ASP A 161 -13.96 -3.82 -10.51
C ASP A 161 -12.56 -3.67 -9.89
N ILE A 162 -11.52 -3.73 -10.72
CA ILE A 162 -10.12 -3.61 -10.27
C ILE A 162 -9.69 -2.15 -10.26
N ALA A 163 -8.99 -1.75 -9.21
CA ALA A 163 -8.25 -0.50 -9.16
C ALA A 163 -6.76 -0.78 -9.01
N VAL A 164 -5.92 0.04 -9.62
CA VAL A 164 -4.46 0.00 -9.43
C VAL A 164 -3.99 1.39 -9.07
N LEU A 165 -3.20 1.47 -8.01
CA LEU A 165 -2.47 2.67 -7.66
C LEU A 165 -1.04 2.53 -8.19
N GLN A 166 -0.60 3.47 -9.02
CA GLN A 166 0.80 3.58 -9.41
C GLN A 166 1.46 4.68 -8.58
N VAL A 167 2.53 4.33 -7.87
CA VAL A 167 3.34 5.27 -7.07
C VAL A 167 4.65 5.50 -7.81
N ALA A 168 4.94 6.74 -8.18
CA ALA A 168 6.20 7.09 -8.84
C ALA A 168 7.38 6.86 -7.89
N THR A 169 8.39 6.12 -8.32
CA THR A 169 9.53 5.78 -7.43
C THR A 169 10.40 6.98 -7.12
N LEU A 170 10.50 7.97 -8.00
CA LEU A 170 11.33 9.16 -7.79
C LEU A 170 10.63 10.26 -6.97
N THR A 171 9.32 10.44 -7.15
CA THR A 171 8.58 11.58 -6.55
C THR A 171 7.57 11.16 -5.49
N GLY A 172 7.28 9.86 -5.39
CA GLY A 172 6.24 9.31 -4.53
C GLY A 172 4.82 9.68 -4.98
N GLN A 173 4.65 10.29 -6.16
CA GLN A 173 3.35 10.70 -6.67
C GLN A 173 2.46 9.49 -6.94
N VAL A 174 1.22 9.54 -6.45
CA VAL A 174 0.23 8.48 -6.66
C VAL A 174 -0.69 8.80 -7.83
N GLN A 175 -0.92 7.82 -8.70
CA GLN A 175 -1.91 7.85 -9.78
C GLN A 175 -2.87 6.67 -9.61
N ILE A 176 -4.14 6.88 -9.96
CA ILE A 176 -5.20 5.89 -9.77
C ILE A 176 -5.73 5.49 -11.14
N PHE A 177 -5.74 4.19 -11.40
CA PHE A 177 -6.33 3.59 -12.58
C PHE A 177 -7.45 2.65 -12.15
N ARG A 178 -8.58 2.69 -12.86
CA ARG A 178 -9.75 1.86 -12.56
C ARG A 178 -10.43 1.42 -13.84
N ARG A 179 -11.11 0.29 -13.78
CA ARG A 179 -11.98 -0.22 -14.83
C ARG A 179 -13.44 0.14 -14.59
#